data_AF-A0A6B2KSY8-F1
#
_entry.id   AF-A0A6B2KSY8-F1
#
_cell.length_a   1.000
_cell.length_b   1.000
_cell.length_c   1.000
_cell.angle_alpha   90.00
_cell.angle_beta   90.00
_cell.angle_gamma   90.00
#
_symmetry.space_group_name_H-M   'P 1'
#
loop_
_entity.id
_entity.type
_entity.pdbx_description
1 polymer ?
#
loop_
_entity_poly.entity_id
_entity_poly.type
_entity_poly.pdbx_seq_one_letter_code
_entity_poly.pdbx_strand_id
1 'polypeptide(L)'
;MENATQQAPSADELLAGTEAQSEAVLALPASGQTVFALVRKLRGQRASSDTFRVQLRACMRQHGDDWQLLDGDDAKWYDTLNGAWVIADHGSRTLHFGPKGGIPVSETLAGHGLPSYLFAQTILWAKQRYPDYAVARILLHPDEATNEESRLRRNSFYASQGFDFEWFDHEQRAGCCFKGRADQLLAVWDLQTVRDLSCEALIGLVAEENTLRVEAQDARARMASHKEHLESRFERERMINLILTGVTCFVLTMGLMAALGV
;
A
#
# COMPACT_ATOMS: atom_id res chain seq x y z
N MET A 1 -43.18 -26.33 23.46
CA MET A 1 -43.12 -25.39 22.32
C MET A 1 -42.01 -24.40 22.65
N GLU A 2 -40.76 -24.82 22.42
CA GLU A 2 -39.59 -23.98 22.62
C GLU A 2 -39.47 -23.04 21.42
N ASN A 3 -39.56 -21.74 21.71
CA ASN A 3 -39.41 -20.67 20.76
C ASN A 3 -37.90 -20.55 20.44
N ALA A 4 -37.45 -21.28 19.42
CA ALA A 4 -36.11 -21.15 18.89
C ALA A 4 -36.01 -19.79 18.18
N THR A 5 -35.65 -18.76 18.94
CA THR A 5 -35.10 -17.52 18.39
C THR A 5 -33.84 -17.92 17.64
N GLN A 6 -33.98 -18.22 16.33
CA GLN A 6 -32.85 -18.30 15.41
C GLN A 6 -32.21 -16.91 15.41
N GLN A 7 -31.21 -16.73 16.28
CA GLN A 7 -30.32 -15.59 16.24
C GLN A 7 -29.71 -15.56 14.84
N ALA A 8 -30.00 -14.50 14.09
CA ALA A 8 -29.38 -14.29 12.79
C ALA A 8 -27.84 -14.37 12.96
N PRO A 9 -27.13 -15.08 12.07
CA PRO A 9 -25.69 -15.27 12.18
C PRO A 9 -25.00 -13.90 12.27
N SER A 10 -24.02 -13.79 13.16
CA SER A 10 -23.30 -12.53 13.37
C SER A 10 -22.49 -12.16 12.13
N ALA A 11 -22.18 -10.87 11.96
CA ALA A 11 -21.38 -10.41 10.81
C ALA A 11 -20.04 -11.16 10.74
N ASP A 12 -19.41 -11.44 11.89
CA ASP A 12 -18.15 -12.16 11.97
C ASP A 12 -18.27 -13.61 11.48
N GLU A 13 -19.35 -14.31 11.85
CA GLU A 13 -19.62 -15.67 11.37
C GLU A 13 -19.87 -15.73 9.86
N LEU A 14 -20.51 -14.70 9.31
CA LEU A 14 -20.77 -14.59 7.87
C LEU A 14 -19.48 -14.28 7.07
N LEU A 15 -18.54 -13.55 7.68
CA LEU A 15 -17.27 -13.16 7.06
C LEU A 15 -16.17 -14.24 7.17
N ALA A 16 -16.29 -15.19 8.11
CA ALA A 16 -15.28 -16.24 8.36
C ALA A 16 -15.02 -17.22 7.20
N GLY A 17 -15.88 -17.27 6.19
CA GLY A 17 -15.78 -18.17 5.02
C GLY A 17 -15.49 -17.44 3.71
N THR A 18 -14.76 -16.33 3.77
CA THR A 18 -14.46 -15.50 2.59
C THR A 18 -13.14 -15.93 1.95
N GLU A 19 -13.15 -16.14 0.63
CA GLU A 19 -11.98 -16.54 -0.17
C GLU A 19 -11.40 -15.34 -0.94
N ALA A 20 -10.09 -15.35 -1.20
CA ALA A 20 -9.42 -14.27 -1.94
C ALA A 20 -9.87 -14.24 -3.41
N GLN A 21 -10.48 -13.12 -3.79
CA GLN A 21 -10.91 -12.88 -5.16
C GLN A 21 -9.83 -12.16 -5.97
N SER A 22 -9.15 -11.18 -5.37
CA SER A 22 -8.10 -10.41 -6.04
C SER A 22 -7.20 -9.71 -5.03
N GLU A 23 -5.92 -9.56 -5.39
CA GLU A 23 -4.96 -8.71 -4.68
C GLU A 23 -4.39 -7.66 -5.63
N ALA A 24 -4.15 -6.47 -5.12
CA ALA A 24 -3.51 -5.38 -5.86
C ALA A 24 -2.62 -4.54 -4.93
N VAL A 25 -1.69 -3.80 -5.52
CA VAL A 25 -0.84 -2.86 -4.79
C VAL A 25 -1.39 -1.45 -4.97
N LEU A 26 -1.46 -0.70 -3.88
CA LEU A 26 -1.84 0.70 -3.86
C LEU A 26 -0.63 1.57 -3.51
N ALA A 27 -0.51 2.71 -4.19
CA ALA A 27 0.36 3.81 -3.80
C ALA A 27 -0.47 4.89 -3.10
N LEU A 28 -0.03 5.26 -1.90
CA LEU A 28 -0.68 6.23 -1.01
C LEU A 28 0.29 7.40 -0.77
N PRO A 29 0.31 8.41 -1.65
CA PRO A 29 1.16 9.58 -1.46
C PRO A 29 0.61 10.45 -0.30
N ALA A 30 1.48 10.89 0.60
CA ALA A 30 1.22 11.98 1.55
C ALA A 30 2.48 12.80 1.81
N SER A 31 2.39 14.11 1.58
CA SER A 31 3.32 15.14 2.09
C SER A 31 4.81 14.75 2.10
N GLY A 32 5.33 14.29 0.96
CA GLY A 32 6.75 13.94 0.77
C GLY A 32 7.11 12.47 1.00
N GLN A 33 6.15 11.64 1.41
CA GLN A 33 6.30 10.20 1.58
C GLN A 33 5.25 9.46 0.75
N THR A 34 5.58 8.25 0.28
CA THR A 34 4.62 7.36 -0.37
C THR A 34 4.56 6.05 0.40
N VAL A 35 3.38 5.69 0.89
CA VAL A 35 3.15 4.38 1.52
C VAL A 35 2.61 3.44 0.45
N PHE A 36 3.23 2.27 0.32
CA PHE A 36 2.75 1.21 -0.55
C PHE A 36 2.01 0.18 0.29
N ALA A 37 0.79 -0.14 -0.12
CA ALA A 37 -0.09 -1.05 0.58
C ALA A 37 -0.59 -2.18 -0.32
N LEU A 38 -0.83 -3.34 0.24
CA LEU A 38 -1.54 -4.43 -0.44
C LEU A 38 -3.01 -4.35 -0.07
N VAL A 39 -3.87 -4.32 -1.09
CA VAL A 39 -5.31 -4.47 -0.94
C VAL A 39 -5.72 -5.87 -1.37
N ARG A 40 -6.52 -6.54 -0.54
CA ARG A 40 -7.16 -7.80 -0.89
C ARG A 40 -8.67 -7.66 -0.85
N LYS A 41 -9.33 -8.25 -1.85
CA LYS A 41 -10.79 -8.35 -1.94
C LYS A 41 -11.15 -9.81 -1.69
N LEU A 42 -11.94 -10.06 -0.67
CA LEU A 42 -12.39 -11.37 -0.24
C LEU A 42 -13.89 -11.50 -0.49
N ARG A 43 -14.33 -12.68 -0.91
CA ARG A 43 -15.74 -12.97 -1.17
C ARG A 43 -16.15 -14.29 -0.55
N GLY A 44 -17.29 -14.31 0.12
CA GLY A 44 -17.96 -15.52 0.59
C GLY A 44 -19.31 -15.63 -0.09
N GLN A 45 -19.71 -16.84 -0.46
CA GLN A 45 -21.04 -17.12 -0.98
C GLN A 45 -21.70 -18.17 -0.10
N ARG A 46 -22.91 -17.89 0.36
CA ARG A 46 -23.74 -18.82 1.13
C ARG A 46 -25.14 -18.83 0.54
N ALA A 47 -25.90 -19.88 0.82
CA ALA A 47 -27.25 -20.04 0.28
C ALA A 47 -28.19 -18.86 0.61
N SER A 48 -28.01 -18.24 1.78
CA SER A 48 -28.84 -17.12 2.26
C SER A 48 -28.18 -15.76 2.11
N SER A 49 -26.87 -15.68 1.91
CA SER A 49 -26.15 -14.42 1.85
C SER A 49 -24.82 -14.48 1.12
N ASP A 50 -24.49 -13.39 0.42
CA ASP A 50 -23.19 -13.15 -0.17
C ASP A 50 -22.43 -12.13 0.68
N THR A 51 -21.17 -12.40 0.96
CA THR A 51 -20.30 -11.49 1.72
C THR A 51 -19.16 -11.01 0.85
N PHE A 52 -18.81 -9.74 1.00
CA PHE A 52 -17.67 -9.13 0.35
C PHE A 52 -16.92 -8.27 1.35
N ARG A 53 -15.61 -8.38 1.32
CA ARG A 53 -14.73 -7.67 2.23
C ARG A 53 -13.52 -7.16 1.50
N VAL A 54 -13.13 -5.93 1.81
CA VAL A 54 -11.88 -5.34 1.34
C VAL A 54 -11.03 -5.07 2.56
N GLN A 55 -9.80 -5.57 2.54
CA GLN A 55 -8.82 -5.35 3.59
C GLN A 55 -7.55 -4.79 2.98
N LEU A 56 -6.83 -4.02 3.77
CA LEU A 56 -5.59 -3.39 3.39
C LEU A 56 -4.52 -3.62 4.45
N ARG A 57 -3.29 -3.81 4.01
CA ARG A 57 -2.10 -3.78 4.87
C ARG A 57 -1.03 -2.89 4.25
N ALA A 58 -0.34 -2.11 5.05
CA ALA A 58 0.84 -1.38 4.63
C ALA A 58 2.01 -2.36 4.46
N CYS A 59 2.91 -2.10 3.51
CA CYS A 59 4.06 -2.98 3.26
C CYS A 59 5.36 -2.20 3.39
N MET A 60 5.43 -1.04 2.77
CA MET A 60 6.63 -0.21 2.78
C MET A 60 6.28 1.25 2.68
N ARG A 61 7.21 2.08 3.12
CA ARG A 61 7.15 3.53 3.00
C ARG A 61 8.41 4.01 2.30
N GLN A 62 8.23 4.90 1.34
CA GLN A 62 9.30 5.57 0.62
C GLN A 62 9.37 7.03 1.06
N HIS A 63 10.57 7.50 1.40
CA HIS A 63 10.86 8.91 1.67
C HIS A 63 12.08 9.33 0.83
N GLY A 64 11.83 10.00 -0.30
CA GLY A 64 12.87 10.21 -1.31
C GLY A 64 13.35 8.89 -1.89
N ASP A 65 14.64 8.61 -1.77
CA ASP A 65 15.26 7.34 -2.20
C ASP A 65 15.34 6.29 -1.07
N ASP A 66 14.95 6.66 0.16
CA ASP A 66 14.98 5.74 1.30
C ASP A 66 13.70 4.90 1.35
N TRP A 67 13.87 3.59 1.27
CA TRP A 67 12.81 2.60 1.40
C TRP A 67 12.86 1.95 2.77
N GLN A 68 11.75 2.02 3.50
CA GLN A 68 11.60 1.39 4.80
C GLN A 68 10.45 0.39 4.75
N LEU A 69 10.75 -0.88 5.06
CA LEU A 69 9.71 -1.88 5.29
C LEU A 69 8.93 -1.51 6.55
N LEU A 70 7.60 -1.53 6.45
CA LEU A 70 6.74 -1.32 7.60
C LEU A 70 6.51 -2.67 8.28
N ASP A 71 6.58 -2.68 9.61
CA ASP A 71 6.30 -3.84 10.45
C ASP A 71 5.37 -3.42 11.60
N GLY A 72 4.78 -4.40 12.29
CA GLY A 72 3.84 -4.20 13.38
C GLY A 72 2.38 -4.33 12.94
N ASP A 73 1.51 -3.49 13.51
CA ASP A 73 0.07 -3.57 13.29
C ASP A 73 -0.30 -3.18 11.85
N ASP A 74 0.35 -2.18 11.28
CA ASP A 74 0.08 -1.73 9.92
C ASP A 74 0.34 -2.79 8.84
N ALA A 75 1.25 -3.74 9.12
CA ALA A 75 1.68 -4.78 8.19
C ALA A 75 0.85 -6.07 8.27
N LYS A 76 -0.12 -6.15 9.18
CA LYS A 76 -0.98 -7.32 9.39
C LYS A 76 -2.34 -7.14 8.74
N TRP A 77 -2.95 -8.27 8.41
CA TRP A 77 -4.34 -8.32 8.03
C TRP A 77 -5.21 -8.30 9.27
N TYR A 78 -5.95 -7.20 9.46
CA TYR A 78 -6.88 -7.09 10.56
C TYR A 78 -8.31 -7.25 10.11
N ASP A 79 -9.09 -7.91 10.96
CA ASP A 79 -10.50 -8.09 10.71
C ASP A 79 -11.33 -6.85 11.10
N THR A 80 -10.85 -6.13 12.10
CA THR A 80 -11.52 -4.97 12.66
C THR A 80 -10.93 -3.64 12.20
N LEU A 81 -9.72 -3.65 11.62
CA LEU A 81 -8.95 -2.47 11.22
C LEU A 81 -8.60 -2.54 9.73
N ASN A 82 -8.45 -1.38 9.08
CA ASN A 82 -8.00 -1.27 7.68
C ASN A 82 -8.88 -2.06 6.70
N GLY A 83 -10.17 -2.18 6.99
CA GLY A 83 -11.08 -2.96 6.17
C GLY A 83 -12.53 -2.53 6.27
N ALA A 84 -13.25 -2.80 5.19
CA ALA A 84 -14.69 -2.60 5.08
C ALA A 84 -15.33 -3.86 4.52
N TRP A 85 -16.60 -4.08 4.82
CA TRP A 85 -17.35 -5.22 4.34
C TRP A 85 -18.78 -4.86 4.00
N VAL A 86 -19.40 -5.70 3.18
CA VAL A 86 -20.81 -5.67 2.85
C VAL A 86 -21.35 -7.09 2.82
N ILE A 87 -22.54 -7.25 3.36
CA ILE A 87 -23.28 -8.51 3.39
C ILE A 87 -24.57 -8.28 2.62
N ALA A 88 -24.77 -9.04 1.54
CA ALA A 88 -26.02 -9.09 0.80
C ALA A 88 -26.88 -10.21 1.35
N ASP A 89 -27.97 -9.87 2.05
CA ASP A 89 -28.97 -10.83 2.49
C ASP A 89 -29.98 -11.06 1.36
N HIS A 90 -30.05 -12.30 0.87
CA HIS A 90 -30.95 -12.70 -0.20
C HIS A 90 -32.40 -12.87 0.27
N GLY A 91 -32.61 -13.16 1.56
CA GLY A 91 -33.94 -13.32 2.14
C GLY A 91 -34.69 -12.00 2.19
N SER A 92 -34.03 -10.96 2.70
CA SER A 92 -34.61 -9.61 2.82
C SER A 92 -34.28 -8.68 1.63
N ARG A 93 -33.46 -9.13 0.66
CA ARG A 93 -32.92 -8.32 -0.45
C ARG A 93 -32.30 -7.00 0.02
N THR A 94 -31.55 -7.08 1.12
CA THR A 94 -30.98 -5.93 1.81
C THR A 94 -29.45 -6.05 1.91
N LEU A 95 -28.76 -4.93 1.78
CA LEU A 95 -27.32 -4.81 1.90
C LEU A 95 -26.94 -4.19 3.24
N HIS A 96 -26.12 -4.89 4.00
CA HIS A 96 -25.58 -4.43 5.28
C HIS A 96 -24.12 -4.06 5.10
N PHE A 97 -23.82 -2.76 5.19
CA PHE A 97 -22.46 -2.25 5.15
C PHE A 97 -21.87 -2.18 6.55
N GLY A 98 -20.56 -2.43 6.64
CA GLY A 98 -19.80 -2.26 7.87
C GLY A 98 -18.32 -2.03 7.60
N PRO A 99 -17.53 -1.74 8.64
CA PRO A 99 -17.91 -1.65 10.06
C PRO A 99 -18.86 -0.48 10.39
N LYS A 100 -19.69 -0.66 11.42
CA LYS A 100 -20.61 0.38 11.91
C LYS A 100 -19.79 1.46 12.63
N GLY A 101 -20.09 2.72 12.37
CA GLY A 101 -19.41 3.85 13.01
C GLY A 101 -18.19 4.40 12.28
N GLY A 102 -18.01 4.02 11.01
CA GLY A 102 -16.88 4.42 10.19
C GLY A 102 -15.82 3.34 10.11
N ILE A 103 -14.88 3.53 9.18
CA ILE A 103 -13.81 2.55 8.94
C ILE A 103 -12.60 2.94 9.77
N PRO A 104 -12.26 2.15 10.80
CA PRO A 104 -11.06 2.39 11.57
C PRO A 104 -9.85 2.06 10.69
N VAL A 105 -8.92 3.01 10.64
CA VAL A 105 -7.69 2.90 9.87
C VAL A 105 -6.54 3.14 10.84
N SER A 106 -5.46 2.40 10.65
CA SER A 106 -4.28 2.50 11.47
C SER A 106 -3.54 3.83 11.25
N GLU A 107 -2.70 4.23 12.21
CA GLU A 107 -2.11 5.56 12.24
C GLU A 107 -1.27 5.87 10.99
N THR A 108 -0.45 4.92 10.54
CA THR A 108 0.39 5.06 9.34
C THR A 108 -0.42 5.24 8.05
N LEU A 109 -1.66 4.77 8.05
CA LEU A 109 -2.58 4.81 6.92
C LEU A 109 -3.61 5.93 7.04
N ALA A 110 -3.66 6.62 8.18
CA ALA A 110 -4.58 7.72 8.42
C ALA A 110 -4.27 8.92 7.50
N GLY A 111 -5.31 9.68 7.13
CA GLY A 111 -5.17 10.89 6.31
C GLY A 111 -5.07 10.65 4.79
N HIS A 112 -4.95 9.40 4.33
CA HIS A 112 -4.83 9.08 2.90
C HIS A 112 -6.17 8.87 2.16
N GLY A 113 -7.30 9.28 2.76
CA GLY A 113 -8.64 9.05 2.16
C GLY A 113 -9.04 7.58 2.05
N LEU A 114 -8.30 6.67 2.71
CA LEU A 114 -8.53 5.22 2.67
C LEU A 114 -9.91 4.77 3.14
N PRO A 115 -10.54 5.36 4.19
CA PRO A 115 -11.90 5.00 4.55
C PRO A 115 -12.85 5.12 3.35
N SER A 116 -12.76 6.22 2.60
CA SER A 116 -13.60 6.46 1.42
C SER A 116 -13.31 5.46 0.31
N TYR A 117 -12.04 5.13 0.06
CA TYR A 117 -11.68 4.09 -0.91
C TYR A 117 -12.23 2.72 -0.52
N LEU A 118 -11.97 2.26 0.72
CA LEU A 118 -12.42 0.94 1.19
C LEU A 118 -13.94 0.81 1.12
N PHE A 119 -14.67 1.85 1.52
CA PHE A 119 -16.13 1.86 1.42
C PHE A 119 -16.63 1.95 -0.02
N ALA A 120 -16.00 2.76 -0.87
CA ALA A 120 -16.35 2.82 -2.28
C ALA A 120 -16.19 1.45 -2.96
N GLN A 121 -15.16 0.68 -2.61
CA GLN A 121 -14.97 -0.67 -3.16
C GLN A 121 -16.10 -1.63 -2.76
N THR A 122 -16.62 -1.55 -1.52
CA THR A 122 -17.77 -2.38 -1.11
C THR A 122 -19.05 -1.94 -1.80
N ILE A 123 -19.25 -0.63 -2.00
CA ILE A 123 -20.37 -0.09 -2.79
C ILE A 123 -20.28 -0.55 -4.25
N LEU A 124 -19.12 -0.45 -4.89
CA LEU A 124 -18.93 -0.87 -6.28
C LEU A 124 -19.29 -2.34 -6.48
N TRP A 125 -18.83 -3.21 -5.59
CA TRP A 125 -19.22 -4.62 -5.62
C TRP A 125 -20.74 -4.79 -5.50
N ALA A 126 -21.36 -4.09 -4.55
CA ALA A 126 -22.80 -4.17 -4.32
C ALA A 126 -23.60 -3.66 -5.54
N LYS A 127 -23.15 -2.56 -6.16
CA LYS A 127 -23.76 -1.98 -7.38
C LYS A 127 -23.67 -2.92 -8.57
N GLN A 128 -22.51 -3.55 -8.78
CA GLN A 128 -22.29 -4.45 -9.92
C GLN A 128 -23.15 -5.72 -9.84
N ARG A 129 -23.46 -6.19 -8.63
CA ARG A 129 -24.05 -7.52 -8.42
C ARG A 129 -25.50 -7.49 -7.92
N TYR A 130 -25.84 -6.49 -7.12
CA TYR A 130 -27.14 -6.33 -6.47
C TYR A 130 -27.66 -4.87 -6.56
N PRO A 131 -27.76 -4.28 -7.76
CA PRO A 131 -28.16 -2.88 -7.93
C PRO A 131 -29.54 -2.56 -7.35
N ASP A 132 -30.45 -3.54 -7.38
CA ASP A 132 -31.84 -3.41 -6.92
C ASP A 132 -32.03 -3.66 -5.41
N TYR A 133 -30.99 -4.05 -4.68
CA TYR A 133 -31.12 -4.36 -3.25
C TYR A 133 -31.23 -3.07 -2.45
N ALA A 134 -32.04 -3.11 -1.39
CA ALA A 134 -32.19 -2.00 -0.47
C ALA A 134 -30.95 -1.87 0.42
N VAL A 135 -30.58 -0.65 0.80
CA VAL A 135 -29.47 -0.44 1.74
C VAL A 135 -30.02 -0.42 3.16
N ALA A 136 -29.50 -1.29 4.02
CA ALA A 136 -29.87 -1.32 5.42
C ALA A 136 -29.57 0.04 6.08
N ARG A 137 -30.46 0.47 6.97
CA ARG A 137 -30.24 1.68 7.76
C ARG A 137 -29.02 1.48 8.65
N ILE A 138 -28.08 2.43 8.59
CA ILE A 138 -26.93 2.48 9.48
C ILE A 138 -27.27 3.49 10.58
N LEU A 139 -27.29 3.02 11.84
CA LEU A 139 -27.50 3.89 12.99
C LEU A 139 -26.23 4.70 13.25
N LEU A 140 -26.41 6.00 13.41
CA LEU A 140 -25.36 6.96 13.74
C LEU A 140 -25.44 7.22 15.25
N HIS A 141 -24.41 6.80 15.99
CA HIS A 141 -24.39 6.91 17.44
C HIS A 141 -23.76 8.24 17.90
N PRO A 142 -24.27 8.87 18.97
CA PRO A 142 -23.70 10.13 19.47
C PRO A 142 -22.26 9.98 19.98
N ASP A 143 -21.84 8.77 20.35
CA ASP A 143 -20.48 8.46 20.83
C ASP A 143 -19.41 8.63 19.75
N GLU A 144 -19.78 8.54 18.48
CA GLU A 144 -18.89 8.79 17.34
C GLU A 144 -18.83 10.27 16.95
N ALA A 145 -19.70 11.09 17.55
CA ALA A 145 -19.85 12.52 17.32
C ALA A 145 -19.69 13.30 18.64
N THR A 146 -18.65 12.98 19.42
CA THR A 146 -18.33 13.64 20.69
C THR A 146 -17.90 15.09 20.52
N ASN A 147 -17.25 15.42 19.39
CA ASN A 147 -16.84 16.76 19.03
C ASN A 147 -17.40 17.16 17.65
N GLU A 148 -17.39 18.46 17.37
CA GLU A 148 -17.87 19.05 16.12
C GLU A 148 -17.15 18.45 14.90
N GLU A 149 -15.82 18.30 15.00
CA GLU A 149 -15.00 17.81 13.91
C GLU A 149 -15.32 16.36 13.53
N SER A 150 -15.44 15.45 14.51
CA SER A 150 -15.80 14.04 14.25
C SER A 150 -17.21 13.92 13.70
N ARG A 151 -18.15 14.77 14.18
CA ARG A 151 -19.49 14.84 13.62
C ARG A 151 -19.45 15.22 12.14
N LEU A 152 -18.78 16.33 11.81
CA LEU A 152 -18.66 16.80 10.43
C LEU A 152 -17.95 15.78 9.54
N ARG A 153 -16.88 15.15 10.04
CA ARG A 153 -16.12 14.12 9.32
C ARG A 153 -16.99 12.90 9.01
N ARG A 154 -17.72 12.38 10.01
CA ARG A 154 -18.62 11.23 9.82
C ARG A 154 -19.77 11.56 8.87
N ASN A 155 -20.41 12.71 9.05
CA ASN A 155 -21.58 13.10 8.25
C ASN A 155 -21.16 13.38 6.80
N SER A 156 -20.04 14.08 6.59
CA SER A 156 -19.48 14.31 5.24
C SER A 156 -19.04 13.01 4.57
N PHE A 157 -18.48 12.06 5.32
CA PHE A 157 -18.13 10.73 4.81
C PHE A 157 -19.34 10.03 4.19
N TYR A 158 -20.43 9.82 4.94
CA TYR A 158 -21.62 9.15 4.39
C TYR A 158 -22.32 9.97 3.30
N ALA A 159 -22.34 11.30 3.43
CA ALA A 159 -22.91 12.19 2.42
C ALA A 159 -22.16 12.09 1.08
N SER A 160 -20.82 12.01 1.10
CA SER A 160 -19.99 11.88 -0.10
C SER A 160 -20.27 10.58 -0.88
N GLN A 161 -20.74 9.54 -0.19
CA GLN A 161 -21.09 8.25 -0.77
C GLN A 161 -22.53 8.20 -1.30
N GLY A 162 -23.30 9.28 -1.09
CA GLY A 162 -24.66 9.45 -1.54
C GLY A 162 -25.73 8.98 -0.57
N PHE A 163 -25.43 8.80 0.72
CA PHE A 163 -26.44 8.42 1.72
C PHE A 163 -27.36 9.59 2.07
N ASP A 164 -28.62 9.26 2.34
CA ASP A 164 -29.62 10.18 2.88
C ASP A 164 -29.64 10.05 4.42
N PHE A 165 -30.03 11.11 5.14
CA PHE A 165 -29.99 11.17 6.60
C PHE A 165 -31.38 11.43 7.19
N GLU A 166 -31.68 10.73 8.28
CA GLU A 166 -32.81 10.99 9.17
C GLU A 166 -32.24 11.19 10.58
N TRP A 167 -32.25 12.45 11.04
CA TRP A 167 -31.70 12.83 12.35
C TRP A 167 -32.74 12.70 13.45
N PHE A 168 -32.32 12.20 14.60
CA PHE A 168 -33.15 12.11 15.80
C PHE A 168 -32.97 13.33 16.72
N ASP A 169 -31.89 14.08 16.53
CA ASP A 169 -31.53 15.26 17.31
C ASP A 169 -31.27 16.50 16.43
N HIS A 170 -31.46 17.68 17.01
CA HIS A 170 -31.17 18.95 16.32
C HIS A 170 -29.67 19.14 16.07
N GLU A 171 -28.81 18.55 16.90
CA GLU A 171 -27.36 18.64 16.78
C GLU A 171 -26.77 17.64 15.77
N GLN A 172 -27.59 16.83 15.09
CA GLN A 172 -27.15 15.85 14.07
C GLN A 172 -26.08 14.88 14.58
N ARG A 173 -26.12 14.54 15.87
CA ARG A 173 -25.21 13.60 16.53
C ARG A 173 -25.77 12.19 16.51
N ALA A 174 -27.10 12.04 16.57
CA ALA A 174 -27.80 10.77 16.56
C ALA A 174 -28.81 10.71 15.40
N GLY A 175 -28.83 9.61 14.67
CA GLY A 175 -29.73 9.46 13.54
C GLY A 175 -29.57 8.12 12.84
N CYS A 176 -30.07 8.03 11.62
CA CYS A 176 -29.73 6.96 10.72
C CYS A 176 -29.41 7.49 9.33
N CYS A 177 -28.45 6.86 8.67
CA CYS A 177 -28.24 7.06 7.24
C CYS A 177 -28.72 5.84 6.46
N PHE A 178 -29.29 6.07 5.29
CA PHE A 178 -29.89 5.04 4.47
C PHE A 178 -29.85 5.39 2.98
N LYS A 179 -30.13 4.40 2.14
CA LYS A 179 -30.40 4.62 0.72
C LYS A 179 -31.43 3.65 0.21
N GLY A 180 -32.26 4.09 -0.74
CA GLY A 180 -33.31 3.25 -1.31
C GLY A 180 -32.74 2.03 -2.05
N ARG A 181 -31.72 2.23 -2.88
CA ARG A 181 -31.09 1.16 -3.67
C ARG A 181 -29.58 1.32 -3.74
N ALA A 182 -28.86 0.20 -3.89
CA ALA A 182 -27.41 0.19 -4.06
C ALA A 182 -26.96 1.04 -5.25
N ASP A 183 -27.68 0.98 -6.38
CA ASP A 183 -27.34 1.72 -7.60
C ASP A 183 -27.28 3.25 -7.40
N GLN A 184 -28.06 3.78 -6.45
CA GLN A 184 -28.10 5.21 -6.15
C GLN A 184 -26.91 5.70 -5.32
N LEU A 185 -26.06 4.79 -4.82
CA LEU A 185 -24.82 5.15 -4.15
C LEU A 185 -23.76 5.58 -5.17
N LEU A 186 -22.87 6.50 -4.78
CA LEU A 186 -21.91 7.10 -5.71
C LEU A 186 -20.58 6.33 -5.79
N ALA A 187 -20.13 5.72 -4.69
CA ALA A 187 -18.83 5.05 -4.58
C ALA A 187 -17.64 5.94 -4.98
N VAL A 188 -17.47 7.08 -4.31
CA VAL A 188 -16.47 8.10 -4.66
C VAL A 188 -15.28 8.02 -3.71
N TRP A 189 -14.07 8.18 -4.25
CA TRP A 189 -12.84 8.38 -3.50
C TRP A 189 -11.89 9.32 -4.25
N ASP A 190 -10.87 9.82 -3.55
CA ASP A 190 -9.86 10.68 -4.15
C ASP A 190 -8.76 9.83 -4.83
N LEU A 191 -8.66 9.98 -6.15
CA LEU A 191 -7.63 9.31 -6.98
C LEU A 191 -6.22 9.89 -6.78
N GLN A 192 -6.12 11.09 -6.19
CA GLN A 192 -4.81 11.65 -5.86
C GLN A 192 -4.21 11.00 -4.61
N THR A 193 -5.05 10.62 -3.64
CA THR A 193 -4.59 10.01 -2.38
C THR A 193 -4.49 8.49 -2.44
N VAL A 194 -5.26 7.84 -3.32
CA VAL A 194 -5.21 6.39 -3.52
C VAL A 194 -5.06 6.07 -5.01
N ARG A 195 -3.91 5.50 -5.38
CA ARG A 195 -3.60 5.09 -6.74
C ARG A 195 -3.41 3.58 -6.83
N ASP A 196 -4.20 2.94 -7.69
CA ASP A 196 -3.99 1.53 -8.03
C ASP A 196 -2.72 1.41 -8.89
N LEU A 197 -1.77 0.59 -8.46
CA LEU A 197 -0.60 0.24 -9.26
C LEU A 197 -0.92 -1.00 -10.07
N SER A 198 -0.91 -0.86 -11.39
CA SER A 198 -1.05 -2.01 -12.28
C SER A 198 0.19 -2.90 -12.19
N CYS A 199 0.02 -4.20 -12.43
CA CYS A 199 1.15 -5.13 -12.52
C CYS A 199 2.16 -4.69 -13.58
N GLU A 200 1.69 -4.14 -14.71
CA GLU A 200 2.54 -3.60 -15.77
C GLU A 200 3.41 -2.45 -15.27
N ALA A 201 2.84 -1.52 -14.48
CA ALA A 201 3.59 -0.41 -13.89
C ALA A 201 4.65 -0.91 -12.90
N LEU A 202 4.32 -1.90 -12.06
CA LEU A 202 5.27 -2.51 -11.13
C LEU A 202 6.41 -3.23 -11.86
N ILE A 203 6.09 -4.00 -12.91
CA ILE A 203 7.10 -4.67 -13.74
C ILE A 203 7.99 -3.65 -14.45
N GLY A 204 7.39 -2.58 -14.97
CA GLY A 204 8.12 -1.47 -15.60
C GLY A 204 9.11 -0.82 -14.64
N LEU A 205 8.68 -0.52 -13.41
CA LEU A 205 9.53 0.06 -12.38
C LEU A 205 10.71 -0.86 -12.02
N VAL A 206 10.45 -2.17 -11.84
CA VAL A 206 11.50 -3.16 -11.55
C VAL A 206 12.46 -3.33 -12.74
N ALA A 207 11.95 -3.28 -13.97
CA ALA A 207 12.79 -3.34 -15.16
C ALA A 207 13.71 -2.12 -15.26
N GLU A 208 13.18 -0.92 -15.04
CA GLU A 208 13.94 0.33 -15.04
C GLU A 208 15.04 0.30 -13.97
N GLU A 209 14.72 -0.06 -12.73
CA GLU A 209 15.70 -0.15 -11.65
C GLU A 209 16.82 -1.16 -11.99
N ASN A 210 16.49 -2.30 -12.61
CA ASN A 210 17.48 -3.28 -13.04
C ASN A 210 18.40 -2.74 -14.13
N THR A 211 17.87 -1.98 -15.10
CA THR A 211 18.71 -1.37 -16.15
C THR A 211 19.72 -0.41 -15.55
N LEU A 212 19.30 0.45 -14.62
CA LEU A 212 20.18 1.39 -13.93
C LEU A 212 21.25 0.67 -13.09
N ARG A 213 20.89 -0.42 -12.42
CA ARG A 213 21.85 -1.24 -11.67
C ARG A 213 22.91 -1.86 -12.55
N VAL A 214 22.52 -2.40 -13.71
CA VAL A 214 23.46 -3.00 -14.67
C VAL A 214 24.42 -1.94 -15.21
N GLU A 215 23.91 -0.77 -15.62
CA GLU A 215 24.76 0.32 -16.10
C GLU A 215 25.75 0.80 -15.03
N ALA A 216 25.32 0.93 -13.78
CA ALA A 216 26.17 1.30 -12.67
C ALA A 216 27.25 0.24 -12.39
N GLN A 217 26.93 -1.06 -12.53
CA GLN A 217 27.89 -2.15 -12.39
C GLN A 217 28.92 -2.14 -13.53
N ASP A 218 28.49 -1.92 -14.76
CA ASP A 218 29.38 -1.82 -15.92
C ASP A 218 30.34 -0.63 -15.81
N ALA A 219 29.83 0.52 -15.36
CA ALA A 219 30.67 1.70 -15.11
C ALA A 219 31.74 1.40 -14.03
N ARG A 220 31.36 0.71 -12.95
CA ARG A 220 32.31 0.28 -11.89
C ARG A 220 33.35 -0.69 -12.42
N ALA A 221 32.96 -1.67 -13.24
CA ALA A 221 33.88 -2.64 -13.84
C ALA A 221 34.89 -1.95 -14.78
N ARG A 222 34.43 -0.98 -15.59
CA ARG A 222 35.31 -0.16 -16.43
C ARG A 222 36.33 0.63 -15.60
N MET A 223 35.89 1.30 -14.54
CA MET A 223 36.78 2.03 -13.63
C MET A 223 37.81 1.10 -12.95
N ALA A 224 37.39 -0.09 -12.51
CA ALA A 224 38.28 -1.09 -11.92
C ALA A 224 39.35 -1.55 -12.92
N SER A 225 38.95 -1.89 -14.16
CA SER A 225 39.91 -2.26 -15.21
C SER A 225 40.90 -1.14 -15.54
N HIS A 226 40.45 0.12 -15.55
CA HIS A 226 41.33 1.26 -15.80
C HIS A 226 42.36 1.42 -14.69
N LYS A 227 41.96 1.20 -13.43
CA LYS A 227 42.86 1.23 -12.28
C LYS A 227 43.92 0.13 -12.37
N GLU A 228 43.52 -1.11 -12.66
CA GLU A 228 44.47 -2.23 -12.85
C GLU A 228 45.45 -1.96 -14.01
N HIS A 229 44.95 -1.41 -15.11
CA HIS A 229 45.81 -1.03 -16.23
C HIS A 229 46.84 0.04 -15.82
N LEU A 230 46.44 1.05 -15.05
CA LEU A 230 47.36 2.07 -14.53
C LEU A 230 48.36 1.50 -13.53
N GLU A 231 47.93 0.66 -12.60
CA GLU A 231 48.81 -0.02 -11.63
C GLU A 231 49.85 -0.88 -12.37
N SER A 232 49.44 -1.64 -13.38
CA SER A 232 50.37 -2.43 -14.20
C SER A 232 51.38 -1.59 -14.99
N ARG A 233 51.03 -0.33 -15.33
CA ARG A 233 51.99 0.61 -15.95
C ARG A 233 52.95 1.16 -14.92
N PHE A 234 52.46 1.56 -13.76
CA PHE A 234 53.28 2.02 -12.64
C PHE A 234 54.30 0.96 -12.21
N GLU A 235 53.91 -0.31 -12.09
CA GLU A 235 54.85 -1.38 -11.73
C GLU A 235 55.91 -1.62 -12.81
N ARG A 236 55.53 -1.55 -14.09
CA ARG A 236 56.48 -1.66 -15.21
C ARG A 236 57.48 -0.51 -15.22
N GLU A 237 57.02 0.73 -15.05
CA GLU A 237 57.90 1.91 -14.96
C GLU A 237 58.84 1.82 -13.76
N ARG A 238 58.35 1.34 -12.61
CA ARG A 238 59.18 1.13 -11.41
C ARG A 238 60.26 0.07 -11.65
N MET A 239 59.94 -1.05 -12.29
CA MET A 239 60.94 -2.06 -12.67
C MET A 239 61.98 -1.49 -13.64
N ILE A 240 61.56 -0.76 -14.68
CA ILE A 240 62.47 -0.17 -15.67
C ILE A 240 63.42 0.82 -14.99
N ASN A 241 62.90 1.71 -14.13
CA ASN A 241 63.72 2.68 -13.40
C ASN A 241 64.72 2.00 -12.46
N LEU A 242 64.36 0.88 -11.83
CA LEU A 242 65.27 0.10 -10.99
C LEU A 242 66.41 -0.50 -11.82
N ILE A 243 66.10 -1.09 -12.98
CA ILE A 243 67.11 -1.66 -13.90
C ILE A 243 68.02 -0.55 -14.43
N LEU A 244 67.45 0.57 -14.89
CA LEU A 244 68.22 1.69 -15.42
C LEU A 244 69.19 2.21 -14.35
N THR A 245 68.72 2.46 -13.13
CA THR A 245 69.57 2.92 -12.02
C THR A 245 70.70 1.92 -11.73
N GLY A 246 70.41 0.62 -11.72
CA GLY A 246 71.41 -0.43 -11.53
C GLY A 246 72.47 -0.46 -12.62
N VAL A 247 72.07 -0.34 -13.90
CA VAL A 247 72.99 -0.29 -15.04
C VAL A 247 73.85 0.96 -15.01
N THR A 248 73.27 2.14 -14.73
CA THR A 248 74.03 3.40 -14.64
C THR A 248 75.09 3.34 -13.53
N CYS A 249 74.72 2.80 -12.36
CA CYS A 249 75.67 2.56 -11.27
C CYS A 249 76.79 1.60 -11.69
N PHE A 250 76.46 0.50 -12.38
CA PHE A 250 77.45 -0.48 -12.85
C PHE A 250 78.42 0.12 -13.88
N VAL A 251 77.91 0.90 -14.84
CA VAL A 251 78.74 1.57 -15.85
C VAL A 251 79.66 2.60 -15.18
N LEU A 252 79.15 3.37 -14.21
CA LEU A 252 79.94 4.34 -13.45
C LEU A 252 81.07 3.65 -12.66
N THR A 253 80.79 2.53 -11.99
CA THR A 253 81.82 1.82 -11.21
C THR A 253 82.86 1.15 -12.12
N MET A 254 82.44 0.53 -13.23
CA MET A 254 83.36 -0.01 -14.24
C MET A 254 84.24 1.09 -14.86
N GLY A 255 83.65 2.24 -15.22
CA GLY A 255 84.39 3.38 -15.74
C GLY A 255 85.39 3.94 -14.72
N LEU A 256 85.02 3.99 -13.44
CA LEU A 256 85.91 4.41 -12.36
C LEU A 256 87.07 3.43 -12.17
N MET A 257 86.82 2.11 -12.19
CA MET A 257 87.88 1.10 -12.10
C MET A 257 88.85 1.18 -13.28
N ALA A 258 88.33 1.32 -14.51
CA ALA A 258 89.16 1.49 -15.70
C ALA A 258 90.01 2.77 -15.66
N ALA A 259 89.50 3.87 -15.09
CA ALA A 259 90.23 5.13 -14.94
C ALA A 259 91.30 5.08 -13.81
N LEU A 260 91.06 4.27 -12.77
CA LEU A 260 92.00 4.08 -11.64
C LEU A 260 93.10 3.04 -11.94
N GLY A 261 93.05 2.35 -13.08
CA GLY A 261 94.08 1.41 -13.51
C GLY A 261 94.19 0.14 -12.66
N VAL A 262 93.07 -0.29 -12.07
CA VAL A 262 92.91 -1.61 -11.42
C VAL A 262 92.36 -2.62 -12.42
#